data_AF-A0A1G0PGH7-F1
#
_entry.id   AF-A0A1G0PGH7-F1
#
_cell.length_a   1.000
_cell.length_b   1.000
_cell.length_c   1.000
_cell.angle_alpha   90.00
_cell.angle_beta   90.00
_cell.angle_gamma   90.00
#
_symmetry.space_group_name_H-M   'P 1'
#
loop_
_entity.id
_entity.type
_entity.pdbx_description
1 polymer ?
#
loop_
_entity_poly.entity_id
_entity_poly.type
_entity_poly.pdbx_seq_one_letter_code
_entity_poly.pdbx_strand_id
1 'polypeptide(L)'
;MRQQEGEALKKDLLERVEVIKENVEKIVNKGPESVETYFNKIKEKAKQLVKDIAEYSDRLEMELALLAEKADVTEECVRLKSHIEIFIDTINNSDEIGRKLNFICQEMNREANTINSKSLSTEISHFGIGIKEELEKIREQIQNIE
;
A
#
# COMPACT_ATOMS: atom_id res chain seq x y z
N MET A 1 -23.78 21.47 18.40
CA MET A 1 -23.41 20.10 18.81
C MET A 1 -23.18 19.21 17.59
N ARG A 2 -24.21 18.84 16.81
CA ARG A 2 -24.06 18.05 15.55
C ARG A 2 -23.02 18.58 14.54
N GLN A 3 -22.97 19.90 14.33
CA GLN A 3 -22.05 20.51 13.36
C GLN A 3 -20.59 20.49 13.84
N GLN A 4 -20.37 20.69 15.15
CA GLN A 4 -19.04 20.61 15.77
C GLN A 4 -18.52 19.17 15.84
N GLU A 5 -19.40 18.18 16.07
CA GLU A 5 -19.05 16.76 16.01
C GLU A 5 -18.64 16.34 14.59
N GLY A 6 -19.36 16.83 13.56
CA GLY A 6 -19.00 16.59 12.15
C GLY A 6 -17.66 17.21 11.76
N GLU A 7 -17.36 18.42 12.22
CA GLU A 7 -16.05 19.07 11.98
C GLU A 7 -14.89 18.34 12.67
N ALA A 8 -15.08 17.92 13.93
CA ALA A 8 -14.08 17.16 14.67
C ALA A 8 -13.78 15.82 13.99
N LEU A 9 -14.81 15.13 13.53
CA LEU A 9 -14.69 13.84 12.85
C LEU A 9 -14.03 13.97 11.48
N LYS A 10 -14.41 14.99 10.70
CA LYS A 10 -13.74 15.32 9.45
C LYS A 10 -12.24 15.56 9.65
N LYS A 11 -11.88 16.30 10.71
CA LYS A 11 -10.48 16.55 11.04
C LYS A 11 -9.74 15.25 11.37
N ASP A 12 -10.30 14.38 12.21
CA ASP A 12 -9.68 13.10 12.56
C ASP A 12 -9.49 12.21 11.32
N LEU A 13 -10.50 12.11 10.46
CA LEU A 13 -10.41 11.35 9.21
C LEU A 13 -9.28 11.87 8.29
N LEU A 14 -9.13 13.19 8.16
CA LEU A 14 -8.07 13.78 7.37
C LEU A 14 -6.68 13.53 7.97
N GLU A 15 -6.54 13.58 9.30
CA GLU A 15 -5.28 13.25 9.99
C GLU A 15 -4.86 11.79 9.72
N ARG A 16 -5.81 10.85 9.75
CA ARG A 16 -5.55 9.44 9.42
C ARG A 16 -5.14 9.23 7.97
N VAL A 17 -5.79 9.92 7.04
CA VAL A 17 -5.46 9.86 5.62
C VAL A 17 -4.05 10.38 5.35
N GLU A 18 -3.60 11.42 6.07
CA GLU A 18 -2.22 11.89 5.94
C GLU A 18 -1.22 10.83 6.44
N VAL A 19 -1.50 10.13 7.54
CA VAL A 19 -0.67 9.00 8.01
C VAL A 19 -0.58 7.89 6.95
N ILE A 20 -1.69 7.57 6.30
CA ILE A 20 -1.70 6.60 5.18
C ILE A 20 -0.77 7.09 4.07
N LYS A 21 -0.93 8.35 3.64
CA LYS A 21 -0.12 8.96 2.58
C LYS A 21 1.36 8.95 2.89
N GLU A 22 1.76 9.29 4.12
CA GLU A 22 3.15 9.21 4.57
C GLU A 22 3.72 7.79 4.46
N ASN A 23 2.93 6.78 4.85
CA ASN A 23 3.35 5.38 4.72
C ASN A 23 3.46 4.95 3.26
N VAL A 24 2.58 5.42 2.38
CA VAL A 24 2.71 5.18 0.93
C VAL A 24 4.00 5.79 0.38
N GLU A 25 4.36 7.01 0.77
CA GLU A 25 5.64 7.62 0.34
C GLU A 25 6.85 6.81 0.83
N LYS A 26 6.82 6.30 2.07
CA LYS A 26 7.89 5.42 2.58
C LYS A 26 8.00 4.14 1.73
N ILE A 27 6.88 3.56 1.31
CA ILE A 27 6.85 2.37 0.45
C ILE A 27 7.43 2.69 -0.93
N VAL A 28 7.01 3.79 -1.56
CA VAL A 28 7.52 4.21 -2.87
C VAL A 28 9.04 4.41 -2.83
N ASN A 29 9.55 5.04 -1.78
CA ASN A 29 10.99 5.27 -1.63
C ASN A 29 11.79 3.98 -1.39
N LYS A 30 11.19 2.97 -0.75
CA LYS A 30 11.84 1.69 -0.43
C LYS A 30 11.67 0.61 -1.49
N GLY A 31 10.67 0.75 -2.38
CA GLY A 31 10.36 -0.22 -3.44
C GLY A 31 11.58 -0.65 -4.24
N PRO A 32 12.33 0.27 -4.88
CA PRO A 32 13.48 -0.08 -5.71
C PRO A 32 14.58 -0.87 -4.97
N GLU A 33 14.95 -0.39 -3.77
CA GLU A 33 15.98 -1.03 -2.92
C GLU A 33 15.56 -2.45 -2.49
N SER A 34 14.28 -2.64 -2.19
CA SER A 34 13.75 -3.93 -1.74
C SER A 34 13.85 -5.02 -2.80
N VAL A 35 13.57 -4.67 -4.06
CA VAL A 35 13.65 -5.61 -5.20
C VAL A 35 15.10 -6.01 -5.45
N GLU A 36 16.03 -5.05 -5.45
CA GLU A 36 17.45 -5.34 -5.62
C GLU A 36 18.03 -6.19 -4.48
N THR A 37 17.66 -5.88 -3.22
CA THR A 37 18.10 -6.63 -2.06
C THR A 37 17.61 -8.08 -2.11
N TYR A 38 16.33 -8.27 -2.47
CA TYR A 38 15.77 -9.61 -2.62
C TYR A 38 16.41 -10.37 -3.79
N PHE A 39 16.66 -9.70 -4.91
CA PHE A 39 17.36 -10.24 -6.06
C PHE A 39 18.73 -10.83 -5.65
N ASN A 40 19.55 -10.04 -4.97
CA ASN A 40 20.87 -10.48 -4.52
C ASN A 40 20.78 -11.70 -3.58
N LYS A 41 19.78 -11.70 -2.68
CA LYS A 41 19.53 -12.82 -1.76
C LYS A 41 19.17 -14.12 -2.48
N ILE A 42 18.33 -14.08 -3.51
CA ILE A 42 17.98 -15.27 -4.31
C ILE A 42 19.17 -15.76 -5.12
N LYS A 43 19.93 -14.84 -5.73
CA LYS A 43 21.13 -15.18 -6.49
C LYS A 43 22.16 -15.91 -5.64
N GLU A 44 22.41 -15.45 -4.42
CA GLU A 44 23.33 -16.14 -3.49
C GLU A 44 22.82 -17.51 -3.05
N LYS A 45 21.51 -17.66 -2.80
CA LYS A 45 20.92 -18.98 -2.51
C LYS A 45 21.04 -19.94 -3.68
N ALA A 46 20.83 -19.47 -4.91
CA ALA A 46 20.95 -20.30 -6.10
C ALA A 46 22.39 -20.83 -6.28
N LYS A 47 23.42 -19.99 -6.01
CA LYS A 47 24.83 -20.42 -6.05
C LYS A 47 25.16 -21.54 -5.06
N GLN A 48 24.49 -21.59 -3.92
CA GLN A 48 24.69 -22.65 -2.93
C GLN A 48 24.04 -23.98 -3.34
N LEU A 49 22.96 -23.93 -4.13
CA LEU A 49 22.17 -25.10 -4.50
C LEU A 49 22.59 -25.72 -5.85
N VAL A 50 23.16 -24.92 -6.74
CA VAL A 50 23.55 -25.33 -8.09
C VAL A 50 25.07 -25.29 -8.21
N LYS A 51 25.70 -26.45 -8.50
CA LYS A 51 27.16 -26.57 -8.65
C LYS A 51 27.72 -25.72 -9.79
N ASP A 52 27.02 -25.67 -10.93
CA ASP A 52 27.41 -24.90 -12.12
C ASP A 52 26.29 -23.96 -12.54
N ILE A 53 26.14 -22.85 -11.81
CA ILE A 53 25.06 -21.87 -12.08
C ILE A 53 25.17 -21.24 -13.48
N ALA A 54 26.36 -21.27 -14.08
CA ALA A 54 26.64 -20.75 -15.41
C ALA A 54 25.83 -21.47 -16.51
N GLU A 55 25.51 -22.76 -16.33
CA GLU A 55 24.68 -23.53 -17.27
C GLU A 55 23.22 -23.05 -17.30
N TYR A 56 22.79 -22.29 -16.28
CA TYR A 56 21.40 -21.86 -16.11
C TYR A 56 21.23 -20.34 -16.10
N SER A 57 22.24 -19.58 -16.55
CA SER A 57 22.25 -18.10 -16.45
C SER A 57 20.99 -17.46 -17.03
N ASP A 58 20.63 -17.82 -18.26
CA ASP A 58 19.46 -17.24 -18.95
C ASP A 58 18.14 -17.55 -18.23
N ARG A 59 18.00 -18.78 -17.71
CA ARG A 59 16.81 -19.18 -16.95
C ARG A 59 16.74 -18.45 -15.61
N LEU A 60 17.89 -18.29 -14.94
CA LEU A 60 17.97 -17.56 -13.69
C LEU A 60 17.60 -16.09 -13.88
N GLU A 61 18.11 -15.45 -14.94
CA GLU A 61 17.76 -14.06 -15.28
C GLU A 61 16.26 -13.88 -15.56
N MET A 62 15.66 -14.81 -16.32
CA MET A 62 14.23 -14.77 -16.61
C MET A 62 13.36 -14.95 -15.36
N GLU A 63 13.66 -15.92 -14.50
CA GLU A 63 12.94 -16.14 -13.24
C GLU A 63 13.07 -14.92 -12.31
N LEU A 64 14.25 -14.28 -12.30
CA LEU A 64 14.49 -13.08 -11.50
C LEU A 64 13.69 -11.88 -12.03
N ALA A 65 13.57 -11.70 -13.34
CA ALA A 65 12.74 -10.66 -13.93
C ALA A 65 11.25 -10.86 -13.57
N LEU A 66 10.75 -12.10 -13.65
CA LEU A 66 9.37 -12.44 -13.27
C LEU A 66 9.12 -12.22 -11.77
N LEU A 67 10.10 -12.48 -10.92
CA LEU A 67 10.01 -12.21 -9.48
C LEU A 67 10.00 -10.71 -9.19
N ALA A 68 10.81 -9.92 -9.89
CA ALA A 68 10.83 -8.46 -9.76
C ALA A 68 9.48 -7.86 -10.13
N GLU A 69 8.87 -8.30 -11.24
CA GLU A 69 7.53 -7.87 -11.66
C GLU A 69 6.46 -8.23 -10.62
N LYS A 70 6.53 -9.43 -10.05
CA LYS A 70 5.60 -9.87 -8.98
C LYS A 70 5.76 -9.09 -7.68
N ALA A 71 6.97 -8.59 -7.40
CA ALA A 71 7.30 -7.81 -6.21
C ALA A 71 7.03 -6.31 -6.38
N ASP A 72 6.83 -5.85 -7.62
CA ASP A 72 6.59 -4.45 -7.91
C ASP A 72 5.19 -4.02 -7.44
N VAL A 73 5.20 -3.02 -6.56
CA VAL A 73 4.01 -2.42 -5.93
C VAL A 73 3.74 -0.99 -6.43
N THR A 74 4.44 -0.57 -7.48
CA THR A 74 4.39 0.80 -8.00
C THR A 74 2.98 1.18 -8.45
N GLU A 75 2.31 0.28 -9.17
CA GLU A 75 0.94 0.51 -9.65
C GLU A 75 -0.04 0.70 -8.48
N GLU A 76 0.02 -0.17 -7.48
CA GLU A 76 -0.82 -0.11 -6.30
C GLU A 76 -0.58 1.18 -5.50
N CYS A 77 0.68 1.62 -5.39
CA CYS A 77 1.01 2.89 -4.75
C CYS A 77 0.41 4.08 -5.49
N VAL A 78 0.47 4.10 -6.82
CA VAL A 78 -0.13 5.16 -7.64
C VAL A 78 -1.65 5.19 -7.48
N ARG A 79 -2.31 4.03 -7.55
CA ARG A 79 -3.76 3.91 -7.36
C ARG A 79 -4.18 4.34 -5.97
N LEU A 80 -3.45 3.90 -4.93
CA LEU A 80 -3.73 4.30 -3.55
C LEU A 80 -3.60 5.81 -3.34
N LYS A 81 -2.58 6.47 -3.94
CA LYS A 81 -2.47 7.94 -3.93
C LYS A 81 -3.66 8.61 -4.59
N SER A 82 -4.10 8.09 -5.75
CA SER A 82 -5.30 8.60 -6.42
C SER A 82 -6.56 8.46 -5.56
N HIS A 83 -6.74 7.33 -4.88
CA HIS A 83 -7.87 7.14 -3.95
C HIS A 83 -7.80 8.06 -2.72
N ILE A 84 -6.60 8.35 -2.21
CA ILE A 84 -6.39 9.34 -1.12
C ILE A 84 -6.88 10.72 -1.55
N GLU A 85 -6.52 11.18 -2.76
CA GLU A 85 -6.97 12.47 -3.29
C GLU A 85 -8.49 12.50 -3.42
N ILE A 86 -9.09 11.45 -3.99
CA ILE A 86 -10.55 11.33 -4.13
C ILE A 86 -11.25 11.33 -2.76
N PHE A 87 -10.66 10.70 -1.74
CA PHE A 87 -11.17 10.72 -0.36
C PHE A 87 -11.19 12.14 0.20
N ILE A 88 -10.06 12.86 0.11
CA ILE A 88 -9.91 14.24 0.59
C ILE A 88 -10.89 15.17 -0.13
N ASP A 89 -11.06 15.04 -1.43
CA ASP A 89 -12.01 15.85 -2.19
C ASP A 89 -13.47 15.54 -1.78
N THR A 90 -13.78 14.27 -1.55
CA THR A 90 -15.14 13.85 -1.18
C THR A 90 -15.55 14.35 0.19
N ILE A 91 -14.67 14.29 1.19
CA ILE A 91 -14.96 14.78 2.55
C ILE A 91 -15.02 16.32 2.62
N ASN A 92 -14.50 17.00 1.60
CA ASN A 92 -14.53 18.47 1.50
C ASN A 92 -15.75 19.02 0.76
N ASN A 93 -16.33 18.28 -0.19
CA ASN A 93 -17.25 18.85 -1.18
C ASN A 93 -18.62 18.16 -1.33
N SER A 94 -18.96 17.16 -0.51
CA SER A 94 -20.19 16.36 -0.69
C SER A 94 -21.16 16.49 0.49
N ASP A 95 -22.46 16.45 0.22
CA ASP A 95 -23.52 16.42 1.26
C ASP A 95 -23.88 14.97 1.68
N GLU A 96 -23.64 13.98 0.79
CA GLU A 96 -23.89 12.55 1.06
C GLU A 96 -22.56 11.79 1.09
N ILE A 97 -21.87 11.89 2.24
CA ILE A 97 -20.45 11.54 2.36
C ILE A 97 -20.24 10.05 2.71
N GLY A 98 -21.04 9.49 3.62
CA GLY A 98 -20.76 8.19 4.27
C GLY A 98 -20.57 7.02 3.30
N ARG A 99 -21.57 6.74 2.47
CA ARG A 99 -21.53 5.62 1.51
C ARG A 99 -20.40 5.76 0.48
N LYS A 100 -20.14 6.99 0.01
CA LYS A 100 -19.08 7.24 -0.97
C LYS A 100 -17.69 7.08 -0.34
N LEU A 101 -17.47 7.59 0.88
CA LEU A 101 -16.22 7.37 1.59
C LEU A 101 -16.00 5.89 1.90
N ASN A 102 -17.04 5.14 2.26
CA ASN A 102 -16.93 3.70 2.50
C ASN A 102 -16.46 2.95 1.23
N PHE A 103 -16.99 3.30 0.06
CA PHE A 103 -16.52 2.74 -1.21
C PHE A 103 -15.04 3.09 -1.48
N ILE A 104 -14.65 4.35 -1.27
CA ILE A 104 -13.26 4.77 -1.46
C ILE A 104 -12.33 4.02 -0.50
N CYS A 105 -12.70 3.85 0.77
CA CYS A 105 -11.95 3.06 1.74
C CYS A 105 -11.79 1.59 1.34
N GLN A 106 -12.81 0.99 0.72
CA GLN A 106 -12.71 -0.38 0.22
C GLN A 106 -11.68 -0.50 -0.91
N GLU A 107 -11.67 0.45 -1.85
CA GLU A 107 -10.68 0.46 -2.93
C GLU A 107 -9.27 0.73 -2.38
N MET A 108 -9.11 1.67 -1.43
CA MET A 108 -7.83 1.87 -0.73
C MET A 108 -7.35 0.59 -0.01
N ASN A 109 -8.26 -0.15 0.63
CA ASN A 109 -7.93 -1.39 1.31
C ASN A 109 -7.52 -2.49 0.33
N ARG A 110 -8.16 -2.56 -0.85
CA ARG A 110 -7.75 -3.48 -1.92
C ARG A 110 -6.30 -3.21 -2.34
N GLU A 111 -5.94 -1.97 -2.61
CA GLU A 111 -4.56 -1.63 -2.99
C GLU A 111 -3.58 -1.94 -1.86
N ALA A 112 -3.90 -1.61 -0.61
CA ALA A 112 -3.08 -1.94 0.55
C ALA A 112 -2.88 -3.45 0.75
N ASN A 113 -3.88 -4.28 0.44
CA ASN A 113 -3.74 -5.75 0.49
C ASN A 113 -2.80 -6.27 -0.60
N THR A 114 -2.89 -5.70 -1.80
CA THR A 114 -2.00 -6.10 -2.90
C THR A 114 -0.55 -5.70 -2.60
N ILE A 115 -0.31 -4.50 -2.08
CA ILE A 115 1.03 -4.06 -1.62
C ILE A 115 1.60 -5.05 -0.60
N ASN A 116 0.82 -5.40 0.43
CA ASN A 116 1.27 -6.33 1.47
C ASN A 116 1.54 -7.74 0.94
N SER A 117 0.76 -8.23 -0.02
CA SER A 117 0.91 -9.59 -0.56
C SER A 117 2.04 -9.71 -1.58
N LYS A 118 2.37 -8.63 -2.29
CA LYS A 118 3.53 -8.53 -3.19
C LYS A 118 4.84 -8.20 -2.46
N SER A 119 4.76 -7.54 -1.30
CA SER A 119 5.94 -7.07 -0.58
C SER A 119 6.90 -8.20 -0.20
N LEU A 120 8.16 -8.04 -0.60
CA LEU A 120 9.27 -8.91 -0.23
C LEU A 120 10.13 -8.34 0.90
N SER A 121 9.83 -7.10 1.32
CA SER A 121 10.53 -6.39 2.39
C SER A 121 9.69 -6.35 3.65
N THR A 122 10.31 -6.69 4.78
CA THR A 122 9.67 -6.58 6.10
C THR A 122 9.30 -5.14 6.44
N GLU A 123 10.07 -4.16 5.97
CA GLU A 123 9.75 -2.73 6.16
C GLU A 123 8.54 -2.31 5.35
N ILE A 124 8.46 -2.70 4.07
CA ILE A 124 7.30 -2.38 3.22
C ILE A 124 6.05 -3.05 3.79
N SER A 125 6.13 -4.29 4.24
CA SER A 125 5.02 -4.97 4.91
C SER A 125 4.61 -4.27 6.22
N HIS A 126 5.57 -3.73 6.98
CA HIS A 126 5.25 -2.96 8.18
C HIS A 126 4.46 -1.67 7.85
N PHE A 127 4.91 -0.90 6.86
CA PHE A 127 4.16 0.29 6.41
C PHE A 127 2.79 -0.07 5.83
N GLY A 128 2.69 -1.15 5.05
CA GLY A 128 1.43 -1.62 4.49
C GLY A 128 0.45 -2.12 5.56
N ILE A 129 0.92 -2.70 6.66
CA ILE A 129 0.07 -3.02 7.82
C ILE A 129 -0.43 -1.74 8.49
N GLY A 130 0.44 -0.74 8.70
CA GLY A 130 0.04 0.55 9.25
C GLY A 130 -1.02 1.27 8.41
N ILE A 131 -0.94 1.18 7.09
CA ILE A 131 -1.98 1.68 6.18
C ILE A 131 -3.32 0.98 6.46
N LYS A 132 -3.32 -0.36 6.59
CA LYS A 132 -4.55 -1.12 6.83
C LYS A 132 -5.18 -0.81 8.19
N GLU A 133 -4.37 -0.59 9.21
CA GLU A 133 -4.84 -0.21 10.54
C GLU A 133 -5.56 1.14 10.51
N GLU A 134 -5.00 2.14 9.82
CA GLU A 134 -5.68 3.44 9.68
C GLU A 134 -6.95 3.36 8.82
N LEU A 135 -6.94 2.54 7.76
CA LEU A 135 -8.14 2.31 6.95
C LEU A 135 -9.27 1.66 7.74
N GLU A 136 -8.96 0.75 8.68
CA GLU A 136 -9.97 0.14 9.53
C GLU A 136 -10.57 1.16 10.51
N LYS A 137 -9.74 2.00 11.13
CA LYS A 137 -10.22 3.08 12.01
C LYS A 137 -11.10 4.08 11.25
N ILE A 138 -10.72 4.44 10.02
CA ILE A 138 -11.53 5.28 9.13
C ILE A 138 -12.88 4.59 8.83
N ARG A 139 -12.85 3.29 8.49
CA ARG A 139 -14.06 2.51 8.17
C ARG A 139 -15.03 2.47 9.34
N GLU A 140 -14.54 2.19 10.55
CA GLU A 140 -15.35 2.20 11.77
C GLU A 140 -16.00 3.57 12.02
N GLN A 141 -15.23 4.65 11.84
CA GLN A 141 -15.75 6.00 11.98
C GLN A 141 -16.84 6.34 10.97
N ILE A 142 -16.65 6.00 9.70
CA ILE A 142 -17.66 6.22 8.65
C ILE A 142 -18.96 5.47 8.98
N GLN A 143 -18.86 4.23 9.46
CA GLN A 143 -20.03 3.42 9.84
C GLN A 143 -20.80 3.97 11.05
N ASN A 144 -20.13 4.71 11.94
CA ASN A 144 -20.77 5.34 13.09
C ASN A 144 -21.50 6.67 12.74
N ILE A 145 -21.33 7.18 11.52
CA ILE A 145 -21.98 8.41 11.02
C ILE A 145 -23.31 8.10 10.29
N GLU A 146 -23.45 6.91 9.69
CA GLU A 146 -24.70 6.42 9.10
C GLU A 146 -25.76 6.11 10.18
#